data_AF-A0A257YEE0-F1
#
_entry.id   AF-A0A257YEE0-F1
#
_cell.length_a   1.000
_cell.length_b   1.000
_cell.length_c   1.000
_cell.angle_alpha   90.00
_cell.angle_beta   90.00
_cell.angle_gamma   90.00
#
_symmetry.space_group_name_H-M   'P 1'
#
loop_
_entity.id
_entity.type
_entity.pdbx_description
1 polymer ?
#
loop_
_entity_poly.entity_id
_entity_poly.type
_entity_poly.pdbx_seq_one_letter_code
_entity_poly.pdbx_strand_id
1 'polypeptide(L)'
;MTVALSAPRSTLPDLRRLWTDAPAFTALALVLALALIPLYAAMALETRLFHGDSPWLKPVKFHYALALYTLTLAFCARFMPARTRASRAWRWFTAAVVVAILAEVVWLSAAAMLNTASHFNSTIPAFTAVYGLMGVFAVLLTSASLVMGLSIWRNAATGLPSALHLSVALGLILTFALTIPVAGSG
;
A
#
# COMPACT_ATOMS: atom_id res chain seq x y z
N MET A 1 -17.19 13.66 -49.27
CA MET A 1 -16.10 13.55 -48.28
C MET A 1 -16.71 13.78 -46.90
N THR A 2 -16.98 12.71 -46.15
CA THR A 2 -17.62 12.81 -44.83
C THR A 2 -16.52 12.79 -43.77
N VAL A 3 -16.26 13.94 -43.16
CA VAL A 3 -15.30 14.06 -42.05
C VAL A 3 -15.91 13.35 -40.84
N ALA A 4 -15.39 12.17 -40.50
CA ALA A 4 -15.74 11.49 -39.26
C ALA A 4 -15.20 12.33 -38.09
N LEU A 5 -16.09 13.03 -37.39
CA LEU A 5 -15.75 13.73 -36.15
C LEU A 5 -15.37 12.68 -35.10
N SER A 6 -14.08 12.59 -34.81
CA SER A 6 -13.58 11.77 -33.70
C SER A 6 -14.14 12.33 -32.39
N ALA A 7 -14.93 11.52 -31.69
CA ALA A 7 -15.46 11.89 -30.38
C ALA A 7 -14.29 12.30 -29.45
N PRO A 8 -14.44 13.37 -28.66
CA PRO A 8 -13.40 13.81 -27.73
C PRO A 8 -13.06 12.66 -26.78
N ARG A 9 -11.79 12.25 -26.77
CA ARG A 9 -11.28 11.28 -25.79
C ARG A 9 -11.52 11.86 -24.40
N SER A 10 -12.24 11.14 -23.56
CA SER A 10 -12.45 11.52 -22.16
C SER A 10 -11.11 11.78 -21.50
N THR A 11 -10.90 13.01 -21.01
CA THR A 11 -9.65 13.43 -20.34
C THR A 11 -9.57 12.93 -18.89
N LEU A 12 -10.68 12.47 -18.33
CA LEU A 12 -10.71 11.93 -16.97
C LEU A 12 -10.06 10.54 -16.90
N PRO A 13 -9.23 10.27 -15.88
CA PRO A 13 -8.68 8.94 -15.67
C PRO A 13 -9.83 7.95 -15.43
N ASP A 14 -9.90 6.91 -16.25
CA ASP A 14 -10.90 5.87 -16.11
C ASP A 14 -10.66 5.08 -14.79
N LEU A 15 -11.44 5.42 -13.76
CA LEU A 15 -11.35 4.81 -12.43
C LEU A 15 -11.70 3.32 -12.45
N ARG A 16 -12.46 2.86 -13.45
CA ARG A 16 -12.77 1.43 -13.62
C ARG A 16 -11.49 0.61 -13.80
N ARG A 17 -10.45 1.22 -14.35
CA ARG A 17 -9.15 0.57 -14.54
C ARG A 17 -8.47 0.18 -13.24
N LEU A 18 -8.74 0.87 -12.13
CA LEU A 18 -8.20 0.48 -10.81
C LEU A 18 -8.70 -0.92 -10.43
N TRP A 19 -10.00 -1.15 -10.62
CA TRP A 19 -10.65 -2.43 -10.34
C TRP A 19 -10.29 -3.53 -11.35
N THR A 20 -10.06 -3.19 -12.63
CA THR A 20 -9.68 -4.21 -13.63
C THR A 20 -8.19 -4.57 -13.57
N ASP A 21 -7.31 -3.58 -13.38
CA ASP A 21 -5.86 -3.78 -13.41
C ASP A 21 -5.31 -4.26 -12.05
N ALA A 22 -5.93 -3.88 -10.93
CA ALA A 22 -5.50 -4.28 -9.58
C ALA A 22 -6.67 -4.32 -8.57
N PRO A 23 -7.60 -5.28 -8.70
CA PRO A 23 -8.79 -5.35 -7.85
C PRO A 23 -8.43 -5.49 -6.35
N ALA A 24 -7.42 -6.29 -6.03
CA ALA A 24 -7.03 -6.54 -4.64
C ALA A 24 -6.50 -5.29 -3.93
N PHE A 25 -5.63 -4.51 -4.59
CA PHE A 25 -5.13 -3.25 -4.01
C PHE A 25 -6.22 -2.18 -3.95
N THR A 26 -7.11 -2.11 -4.94
CA THR A 26 -8.25 -1.17 -4.91
C THR A 26 -9.21 -1.51 -3.78
N ALA A 27 -9.56 -2.78 -3.60
CA ALA A 27 -10.39 -3.24 -2.49
C ALA A 27 -9.74 -2.92 -1.13
N LEU A 28 -8.44 -3.22 -0.99
CA LEU A 28 -7.70 -2.95 0.24
C LEU A 28 -7.67 -1.45 0.56
N ALA A 29 -7.43 -0.59 -0.43
CA ALA A 29 -7.45 0.87 -0.23
C ALA A 29 -8.80 1.35 0.32
N LEU A 30 -9.91 0.82 -0.20
CA LEU A 30 -11.25 1.15 0.29
C LEU A 30 -11.51 0.61 1.69
N VAL A 31 -11.11 -0.64 1.98
CA VAL A 31 -11.23 -1.22 3.32
C VAL A 31 -10.47 -0.37 4.33
N LEU A 32 -9.24 0.03 4.03
CA LEU A 32 -8.42 0.88 4.90
C LEU A 32 -9.03 2.28 5.08
N ALA A 33 -9.55 2.87 4.00
CA ALA A 33 -10.21 4.18 4.08
C ALA A 33 -11.51 4.12 4.90
N LEU A 34 -12.33 3.08 4.74
CA LEU A 34 -13.56 2.90 5.51
C LEU A 34 -13.27 2.59 6.98
N ALA A 35 -12.19 1.86 7.27
CA ALA A 35 -11.74 1.58 8.63
C ALA A 35 -11.31 2.83 9.41
N LEU A 36 -11.08 3.97 8.74
CA LEU A 36 -10.86 5.25 9.43
C LEU A 36 -12.07 5.67 10.26
N ILE A 37 -13.30 5.34 9.84
CA ILE A 37 -14.53 5.71 10.56
C ILE A 37 -14.52 5.15 12.00
N PRO A 38 -14.41 3.83 12.23
CA PRO A 38 -14.33 3.30 13.59
C PRO A 38 -13.06 3.72 14.32
N LEU A 39 -11.95 3.98 13.64
CA LEU A 39 -10.73 4.49 14.27
C LEU A 39 -10.89 5.90 14.82
N TYR A 40 -11.54 6.80 14.07
CA TYR A 40 -11.85 8.15 14.56
C TYR A 40 -12.83 8.11 15.73
N ALA A 41 -13.83 7.21 15.68
CA ALA A 41 -14.71 6.99 16.82
C ALA A 41 -13.94 6.50 18.06
N ALA A 42 -13.06 5.50 17.89
CA ALA A 42 -12.22 5.01 18.99
C ALA A 42 -11.30 6.10 19.53
N MET A 43 -10.69 6.91 18.66
CA MET A 43 -9.84 8.04 19.06
C MET A 43 -10.62 9.12 19.84
N ALA A 44 -11.88 9.39 19.47
CA ALA A 44 -12.73 10.37 20.15
C ALA A 44 -13.22 9.86 21.53
N LEU A 45 -13.39 8.55 21.67
CA LEU A 45 -13.82 7.92 22.94
C LEU A 45 -12.64 7.62 23.88
N GLU A 46 -11.42 7.56 23.36
CA GLU A 46 -10.24 7.23 24.14
C GLU A 46 -9.74 8.43 24.95
N THR A 47 -9.78 8.30 26.26
CA THR A 47 -9.27 9.32 27.20
C THR A 47 -7.83 9.07 27.62
N ARG A 48 -7.29 7.87 27.38
CA ARG A 48 -5.91 7.53 27.76
C ARG A 48 -4.92 8.17 26.79
N LEU A 49 -3.76 8.55 27.33
CA LEU A 49 -2.62 9.00 26.55
C LEU A 49 -1.55 7.91 26.52
N PHE A 50 -0.86 7.83 25.39
CA PHE A 50 0.34 7.02 25.19
C PHE A 50 1.46 7.93 24.69
N HIS A 51 2.47 8.15 25.52
CA HIS A 51 3.56 9.12 25.27
C HIS A 51 3.08 10.56 24.99
N GLY A 52 1.99 10.99 25.63
CA GLY A 52 1.47 12.36 25.53
C GLY A 52 0.46 12.59 24.40
N ASP A 53 0.28 11.62 23.50
CA ASP A 53 -0.70 11.67 22.41
C ASP A 53 -1.76 10.57 22.55
N SER A 54 -2.84 10.65 21.76
CA SER A 54 -3.81 9.56 21.65
C SER A 54 -3.16 8.30 21.07
N PRO A 55 -3.36 7.10 21.67
CA PRO A 55 -2.81 5.85 21.15
C PRO A 55 -3.35 5.51 19.74
N TRP A 56 -4.52 6.04 19.38
CA TRP A 56 -5.17 5.83 18.08
C TRP A 56 -4.58 6.68 16.95
N LEU A 57 -3.80 7.71 17.27
CA LEU A 57 -3.18 8.59 16.27
C LEU A 57 -2.26 7.82 15.31
N LYS A 58 -1.52 6.83 15.83
CA LYS A 58 -0.63 5.98 15.03
C LYS A 58 -1.43 5.09 14.05
N PRO A 59 -2.42 4.28 14.49
CA PRO A 59 -3.31 3.56 13.58
C PRO A 59 -3.93 4.42 12.48
N VAL A 60 -4.42 5.62 12.80
CA VAL A 60 -5.02 6.53 11.81
C VAL A 60 -4.00 6.92 10.73
N LYS A 61 -2.79 7.36 11.12
CA LYS A 61 -1.73 7.73 10.16
C LYS A 61 -1.35 6.54 9.25
N PHE A 62 -1.26 5.33 9.81
CA PHE A 62 -0.94 4.13 9.03
C PHE A 62 -2.04 3.77 8.05
N HIS A 63 -3.32 3.87 8.43
CA HIS A 63 -4.44 3.62 7.50
C HIS A 63 -4.44 4.60 6.33
N TYR A 64 -4.21 5.89 6.57
CA TYR A 64 -4.06 6.87 5.49
C TYR A 64 -2.89 6.53 4.56
N ALA A 65 -1.71 6.28 5.14
CA ALA A 65 -0.51 5.98 4.36
C ALA A 65 -0.69 4.71 3.52
N LEU A 66 -1.23 3.64 4.09
CA LEU A 66 -1.43 2.36 3.41
C LEU A 66 -2.58 2.41 2.39
N ALA A 67 -3.64 3.18 2.65
CA ALA A 67 -4.71 3.41 1.67
C ALA A 67 -4.18 4.16 0.44
N LEU A 68 -3.44 5.25 0.65
CA LEU A 68 -2.80 6.00 -0.44
C LEU A 68 -1.76 5.16 -1.17
N TYR A 69 -0.96 4.38 -0.44
CA TYR A 69 0.04 3.50 -1.01
C TYR A 69 -0.59 2.45 -1.94
N THR A 70 -1.57 1.70 -1.44
CA THR A 70 -2.25 0.63 -2.21
C THR A 70 -3.03 1.20 -3.39
N LEU A 71 -3.66 2.38 -3.23
CA LEU A 71 -4.29 3.09 -4.33
C LEU A 71 -3.27 3.52 -5.40
N THR A 72 -2.08 3.96 -4.99
CA THR A 72 -0.98 4.31 -5.90
C THR A 72 -0.49 3.08 -6.67
N LEU A 73 -0.32 1.94 -5.99
CA LEU A 73 0.01 0.68 -6.66
C LEU A 73 -1.08 0.27 -7.65
N ALA A 74 -2.36 0.39 -7.27
CA ALA A 74 -3.47 0.10 -8.16
C ALA A 74 -3.48 1.01 -9.40
N PHE A 75 -3.14 2.29 -9.22
CA PHE A 75 -2.95 3.23 -10.32
C PHE A 75 -1.80 2.79 -11.24
N CYS A 76 -0.64 2.46 -10.68
CA CYS A 76 0.55 2.06 -11.44
C CYS A 76 0.41 0.71 -12.14
N ALA A 77 -0.46 -0.18 -11.63
CA ALA A 77 -0.69 -1.50 -12.22
C ALA A 77 -1.04 -1.43 -13.70
N ARG A 78 -1.73 -0.36 -14.12
CA ARG A 78 -2.14 -0.11 -15.51
C ARG A 78 -0.98 -0.12 -16.52
N PHE A 79 0.24 0.20 -16.07
CA PHE A 79 1.46 0.27 -16.87
C PHE A 79 2.25 -1.05 -16.89
N MET A 80 1.84 -2.04 -16.09
CA MET A 80 2.44 -3.38 -16.17
C MET A 80 1.99 -4.13 -17.43
N PRO A 81 2.71 -5.16 -17.87
CA PRO A 81 2.22 -6.06 -18.91
C PRO A 81 0.98 -6.82 -18.43
N ALA A 82 -0.05 -6.92 -19.27
CA ALA A 82 -1.29 -7.64 -18.94
C ALA A 82 -1.04 -9.11 -18.57
N ARG A 83 -0.07 -9.76 -19.23
CA ARG A 83 0.37 -11.13 -18.93
C ARG A 83 0.91 -11.27 -17.50
N THR A 84 1.67 -10.28 -17.02
CA THR A 84 2.20 -10.26 -15.66
C THR A 84 1.05 -10.14 -14.66
N ARG A 85 0.11 -9.21 -14.90
CA ARG A 85 -1.07 -9.01 -14.04
C ARG A 85 -1.98 -10.25 -13.97
N ALA A 86 -2.10 -10.98 -15.08
CA ALA A 86 -2.91 -12.21 -15.13
C ALA A 86 -2.18 -13.45 -14.55
N SER A 87 -0.89 -13.35 -14.25
CA SER A 87 -0.09 -14.51 -13.80
C SER A 87 -0.49 -14.97 -12.39
N ARG A 88 -0.42 -16.29 -12.16
CA ARG A 88 -0.68 -16.87 -10.82
C ARG A 88 0.33 -16.37 -9.78
N ALA A 89 1.59 -16.21 -10.18
CA ALA A 89 2.64 -15.69 -9.31
C ALA A 89 2.31 -14.28 -8.81
N TRP A 90 1.86 -13.39 -9.70
CA TRP A 90 1.43 -12.04 -9.32
C TRP A 90 0.24 -12.08 -8.36
N ARG A 91 -0.77 -12.92 -8.62
CA ARG A 91 -1.94 -13.04 -7.75
C ARG A 91 -1.57 -13.49 -6.33
N TRP A 92 -0.71 -14.49 -6.20
CA TRP A 92 -0.22 -14.96 -4.90
C TRP A 92 0.62 -13.91 -4.19
N PHE A 93 1.50 -13.23 -4.92
CA PHE A 93 2.31 -12.14 -4.38
C PHE A 93 1.44 -10.99 -3.87
N THR A 94 0.48 -10.52 -4.68
CA THR A 94 -0.48 -9.49 -4.25
C THR A 94 -1.29 -9.93 -3.04
N ALA A 95 -1.72 -11.20 -2.98
CA ALA A 95 -2.43 -11.73 -1.80
C ALA A 95 -1.55 -11.69 -0.55
N ALA A 96 -0.27 -12.08 -0.65
CA ALA A 96 0.69 -12.02 0.46
C ALA A 96 0.89 -10.58 0.96
N VAL A 97 1.02 -9.61 0.06
CA VAL A 97 1.12 -8.18 0.39
C VAL A 97 -0.15 -7.70 1.10
N VAL A 98 -1.33 -8.07 0.60
CA VAL A 98 -2.62 -7.69 1.22
C VAL A 98 -2.72 -8.27 2.64
N VAL A 99 -2.37 -9.54 2.83
CA VAL A 99 -2.38 -10.18 4.16
C VAL A 99 -1.39 -9.50 5.11
N ALA A 100 -0.18 -9.17 4.64
CA ALA A 100 0.80 -8.46 5.44
C ALA A 100 0.29 -7.08 5.90
N ILE A 101 -0.33 -6.31 5.00
CA ILE A 101 -0.93 -5.01 5.32
C ILE A 101 -2.08 -5.15 6.32
N LEU A 102 -2.95 -6.16 6.15
CA LEU A 102 -4.05 -6.41 7.08
C LEU A 102 -3.54 -6.81 8.47
N ALA A 103 -2.54 -7.69 8.53
CA ALA A 103 -1.92 -8.09 9.78
C ALA A 103 -1.27 -6.91 10.51
N GLU A 104 -0.58 -6.03 9.78
CA GLU A 104 0.02 -4.79 10.30
C GLU A 104 -1.03 -3.89 10.95
N VAL A 105 -2.13 -3.57 10.25
CA VAL A 105 -3.15 -2.65 10.78
C VAL A 105 -3.95 -3.23 11.92
N VAL A 106 -4.17 -4.56 11.93
CA VAL A 106 -4.81 -5.26 13.05
C VAL A 106 -3.92 -5.17 14.28
N TRP A 107 -2.62 -5.46 14.13
CA TRP A 107 -1.67 -5.37 15.24
C TRP A 107 -1.54 -3.94 15.79
N LEU A 108 -1.46 -2.93 14.91
CA LEU A 108 -1.42 -1.53 15.32
C LEU A 108 -2.65 -1.13 16.12
N SER A 109 -3.82 -1.56 15.68
CA SER A 109 -5.08 -1.26 16.37
C SER A 109 -5.16 -1.99 17.71
N ALA A 110 -4.74 -3.25 17.77
CA ALA A 110 -4.69 -4.01 19.01
C ALA A 110 -3.71 -3.38 20.03
N ALA A 111 -2.53 -2.95 19.59
CA ALA A 111 -1.56 -2.26 20.44
C ALA A 111 -2.12 -0.93 20.98
N ALA A 112 -2.87 -0.19 20.17
CA ALA A 112 -3.56 1.03 20.61
C ALA A 112 -4.63 0.71 21.68
N MET A 113 -5.44 -0.33 21.49
CA MET A 113 -6.44 -0.76 22.48
C MET A 113 -5.80 -1.14 23.82
N LEU A 114 -4.68 -1.86 23.76
CA LEU A 114 -3.88 -2.27 24.92
C LEU A 114 -3.05 -1.12 25.51
N ASN A 115 -3.09 0.07 24.93
CA ASN A 115 -2.29 1.24 25.29
C ASN A 115 -0.79 0.89 25.44
N THR A 116 -0.26 0.17 24.46
CA THR A 116 1.10 -0.35 24.46
C THR A 116 1.83 -0.04 23.15
N ALA A 117 3.16 -0.14 23.16
CA ALA A 117 3.95 0.07 21.95
C ALA A 117 3.71 -1.08 20.96
N SER A 118 3.42 -0.75 19.70
CA SER A 118 3.28 -1.75 18.62
C SER A 118 4.61 -2.19 18.02
N HIS A 119 5.68 -1.40 18.21
CA HIS A 119 7.03 -1.69 17.74
C HIS A 119 7.98 -1.52 18.93
N PHE A 120 9.09 -2.28 18.98
CA PHE A 120 10.08 -2.24 20.05
C PHE A 120 9.56 -2.63 21.45
N ASN A 121 8.44 -3.35 21.50
CA ASN A 121 7.89 -3.82 22.75
C ASN A 121 8.52 -5.16 23.14
N SER A 122 9.59 -5.08 23.93
CA SER A 122 10.34 -6.25 24.41
C SER A 122 9.94 -6.69 25.81
N THR A 123 8.80 -6.22 26.32
CA THR A 123 8.36 -6.50 27.69
C THR A 123 7.98 -7.97 27.91
N ILE A 124 7.53 -8.66 26.85
CA ILE A 124 7.15 -10.08 26.89
C ILE A 124 7.64 -10.76 25.59
N PRO A 125 8.16 -12.01 25.63
CA PRO A 125 8.71 -12.69 24.45
C PRO A 125 7.77 -12.76 23.23
N ALA A 126 6.45 -12.85 23.47
CA ALA A 126 5.45 -12.83 22.41
C ALA A 126 5.51 -11.53 21.57
N PHE A 127 5.74 -10.38 22.20
CA PHE A 127 5.82 -9.09 21.50
C PHE A 127 7.14 -8.91 20.74
N THR A 128 8.23 -9.55 21.18
CA THR A 128 9.49 -9.62 20.43
C THR A 128 9.34 -10.42 19.13
N ALA A 129 8.62 -11.55 19.16
CA ALA A 129 8.33 -12.33 17.96
C ALA A 129 7.46 -11.54 16.96
N VAL A 130 6.45 -10.82 17.47
CA VAL A 130 5.62 -9.92 16.65
C VAL A 130 6.47 -8.81 16.04
N TYR A 131 7.41 -8.24 16.79
CA TYR A 131 8.31 -7.22 16.28
C TYR A 131 9.13 -7.68 15.06
N GLY A 132 9.78 -8.85 15.15
CA GLY A 132 10.50 -9.43 14.01
C GLY A 132 9.59 -9.69 12.81
N LEU A 133 8.34 -10.10 13.06
CA LEU A 133 7.34 -10.32 12.02
C LEU A 133 6.90 -9.02 11.34
N MET A 134 6.76 -7.91 12.07
CA MET A 134 6.45 -6.59 11.50
C MET A 134 7.57 -6.13 10.55
N GLY A 135 8.83 -6.39 10.89
CA GLY A 135 9.96 -6.13 9.98
C GLY A 135 9.85 -6.90 8.66
N VAL A 136 9.49 -8.19 8.73
CA VAL A 136 9.24 -9.01 7.53
C VAL A 136 8.06 -8.47 6.72
N PHE A 137 6.97 -8.07 7.38
CA PHE A 137 5.82 -7.47 6.70
C PHE A 137 6.16 -6.14 6.04
N ALA A 138 6.97 -5.29 6.68
CA ALA A 138 7.46 -4.05 6.09
C ALA A 138 8.26 -4.31 4.81
N VAL A 139 9.16 -5.29 4.81
CA VAL A 139 9.89 -5.70 3.59
C VAL A 139 8.93 -6.24 2.53
N LEU A 140 8.01 -7.12 2.91
CA LEU A 140 7.07 -7.75 1.98
C LEU A 140 6.14 -6.71 1.34
N LEU A 141 5.52 -5.82 2.12
CA LEU A 141 4.60 -4.82 1.59
C LEU A 141 5.33 -3.82 0.69
N THR A 142 6.53 -3.36 1.07
CA THR A 142 7.30 -2.41 0.26
C THR A 142 7.85 -3.05 -1.01
N SER A 143 8.10 -4.36 -1.01
CA SER A 143 8.55 -5.10 -2.19
C SER A 143 7.56 -5.02 -3.35
N ALA A 144 6.28 -4.73 -3.10
CA ALA A 144 5.30 -4.49 -4.15
C ALA A 144 5.71 -3.32 -5.06
N SER A 145 6.25 -2.24 -4.49
CA SER A 145 6.80 -1.12 -5.27
C SER A 145 7.96 -1.59 -6.15
N LEU A 146 8.91 -2.36 -5.59
CA LEU A 146 10.05 -2.86 -6.36
C LEU A 146 9.60 -3.74 -7.53
N VAL A 147 8.75 -4.74 -7.27
CA VAL A 147 8.29 -5.69 -8.28
C VAL A 147 7.54 -4.97 -9.40
N MET A 148 6.65 -4.03 -9.04
CA MET A 148 5.92 -3.23 -10.03
C MET A 148 6.85 -2.29 -10.80
N GLY A 149 7.77 -1.62 -10.11
CA GLY A 149 8.76 -0.73 -10.72
C GLY A 149 9.64 -1.44 -11.74
N LEU A 150 10.17 -2.62 -11.41
CA LEU A 150 10.95 -3.45 -12.33
C LEU A 150 10.10 -3.99 -13.49
N SER A 151 8.85 -4.38 -13.22
CA SER A 151 7.94 -4.83 -14.27
C SER A 151 7.58 -3.70 -15.25
N ILE A 152 7.45 -2.47 -14.77
CA ILE A 152 7.16 -1.29 -15.59
C ILE A 152 8.43 -0.89 -16.35
N TRP A 153 9.61 -0.86 -15.71
CA TRP A 153 10.89 -0.60 -16.36
C TRP A 153 11.11 -1.48 -17.58
N ARG A 154 10.82 -2.77 -17.46
CA ARG A 154 10.98 -3.77 -18.54
C ARG A 154 9.87 -3.73 -19.59
N ASN A 155 8.79 -2.98 -19.37
CA ASN A 155 7.67 -2.89 -20.30
C ASN A 155 7.85 -1.72 -21.27
N ALA A 156 8.19 -1.98 -22.53
CA ALA A 156 8.28 -0.94 -23.56
C ALA A 156 6.89 -0.44 -24.02
N ALA A 157 5.83 -1.19 -23.77
CA ALA A 157 4.47 -0.91 -24.25
C ALA A 157 3.57 -0.30 -23.15
N THR A 158 4.09 0.67 -22.38
CA THR A 158 3.32 1.37 -21.35
C THR A 158 2.35 2.42 -21.92
N GLY A 159 2.64 2.91 -23.13
CA GLY A 159 1.92 4.04 -23.75
C GLY A 159 2.25 5.40 -23.11
N LEU A 160 3.26 5.47 -22.23
CA LEU A 160 3.73 6.69 -21.59
C LEU A 160 4.85 7.37 -22.42
N PRO A 161 4.96 8.70 -22.38
CA PRO A 161 6.19 9.39 -22.75
C PRO A 161 7.40 8.83 -21.98
N SER A 162 8.57 8.82 -22.60
CA SER A 162 9.81 8.22 -22.03
C SER A 162 10.15 8.76 -20.64
N ALA A 163 10.02 10.07 -20.42
CA ALA A 163 10.24 10.69 -19.12
C ALA A 163 9.29 10.16 -18.05
N LEU A 164 7.98 10.09 -18.33
CA LEU A 164 6.99 9.58 -17.38
C LEU A 164 7.17 8.09 -17.10
N HIS A 165 7.50 7.30 -18.12
CA HIS A 165 7.82 5.88 -17.96
C HIS A 165 8.99 5.70 -16.98
N LEU A 166 10.08 6.45 -17.19
CA LEU A 166 11.26 6.39 -16.33
C LEU A 166 10.94 6.87 -14.90
N SER A 167 10.23 7.99 -14.76
CA SER A 167 9.85 8.55 -13.45
C SER A 167 9.00 7.58 -12.63
N VAL A 168 8.00 6.93 -13.25
CA VAL A 168 7.15 5.96 -12.54
C VAL A 168 7.95 4.73 -12.12
N ALA A 169 8.77 4.18 -13.02
CA ALA A 169 9.57 3.01 -12.73
C ALA A 169 10.60 3.28 -11.62
N LEU A 170 11.37 4.36 -11.74
CA LEU A 170 12.36 4.75 -10.73
C LEU A 170 11.71 5.15 -9.41
N GLY A 171 10.60 5.89 -9.43
CA GLY A 171 9.91 6.29 -8.20
C GLY A 171 9.51 5.09 -7.35
N LEU A 172 8.97 4.03 -7.98
CA LEU A 172 8.61 2.79 -7.29
C LEU A 172 9.84 2.00 -6.80
N ILE A 173 10.90 1.92 -7.59
CA ILE A 173 12.15 1.24 -7.19
C ILE A 173 12.81 1.98 -6.01
N LEU A 174 12.91 3.30 -6.09
CA LEU A 174 13.48 4.15 -5.05
C LEU A 174 12.64 4.13 -3.77
N THR A 175 11.31 4.02 -3.88
CA THR A 175 10.45 3.83 -2.69
C THR A 175 10.92 2.62 -1.89
N PHE A 176 11.11 1.47 -2.52
CA PHE A 176 11.64 0.29 -1.83
C PHE A 176 13.07 0.52 -1.32
N ALA A 177 13.98 0.98 -2.18
CA ALA A 177 15.40 1.13 -1.85
C ALA A 177 15.65 2.10 -0.69
N LEU A 178 14.84 3.16 -0.57
CA LEU A 178 14.95 4.15 0.50
C LEU A 178 14.20 3.73 1.77
N THR A 179 13.13 2.93 1.65
CA THR A 179 12.40 2.44 2.83
C THR A 179 13.12 1.31 3.56
N ILE A 180 13.76 0.38 2.85
CA ILE A 180 14.39 -0.80 3.49
C ILE A 180 15.46 -0.45 4.53
N PRO A 181 16.40 0.50 4.29
CA PRO A 181 17.38 0.87 5.30
C PRO A 181 16.75 1.41 6.58
N VAL A 182 15.63 2.14 6.46
CA VAL A 182 14.91 2.73 7.61
C VAL A 182 14.03 1.70 8.30
N ALA A 183 13.40 0.80 7.54
CA ALA A 183 12.49 -0.21 8.07
C ALA A 183 13.21 -1.43 8.66
N GLY A 184 14.42 -1.76 8.17
CA GLY A 184 15.22 -2.91 8.61
C GLY A 184 16.27 -2.60 9.67
N SER A 185 16.48 -1.32 10.03
CA SER A 185 17.46 -0.91 11.06
C SER A 185 16.85 -0.62 12.43
N GLY A 186 15.56 -0.91 12.61
CA GLY A 186 14.90 -0.90 13.91
C GLY A 186 15.10 -2.21 14.64
#